data_AF-F0X3B7-F1
#
_entry.id   AF-F0X3B7-F1
#
_cell.length_a   1.000
_cell.length_b   1.000
_cell.length_c   1.000
_cell.angle_alpha   90.00
_cell.angle_beta   90.00
_cell.angle_gamma   90.00
#
_symmetry.space_group_name_H-M   'P 1'
#
loop_
_entity.id
_entity.type
_entity.pdbx_description
1 polymer ?
#
loop_
_entity_poly.entity_id
_entity_poly.type
_entity_poly.pdbx_seq_one_letter_code
_entity_poly.pdbx_strand_id
1 'polypeptide(L)'
;VRAALRLVLSKVATLHPKDWCFEYGLKGKPCLTAKQKQQTGLEFNISHSGDWLLIGVVKHQATSPCLFGVDIERSRPKTDIYPILNHYFSHQETEALLALPDESAQRQRFFDLWALKESYIKA
;
A
#
# COMPACT_ATOMS: atom_id res chain seq x y z
N VAL A 1 3.20 -4.42 13.72
CA VAL A 1 3.68 -3.82 12.45
C VAL A 1 5.19 -3.58 12.43
N ARG A 2 5.77 -2.70 13.27
CA ARG A 2 7.20 -2.31 13.14
C ARG A 2 8.21 -3.45 13.34
N ALA A 3 7.94 -4.39 14.23
CA ALA A 3 8.76 -5.59 14.38
C ALA A 3 8.80 -6.43 13.09
N ALA A 4 7.64 -6.66 12.46
CA ALA A 4 7.54 -7.39 11.20
C ALA A 4 8.27 -6.66 10.05
N LEU A 5 8.09 -5.35 9.93
CA LEU A 5 8.80 -4.54 8.93
C LEU A 5 10.33 -4.67 9.07
N ARG A 6 10.86 -4.56 10.29
CA ARG A 6 12.28 -4.74 10.57
C ARG A 6 12.79 -6.11 10.15
N LEU A 7 12.04 -7.17 10.47
CA LEU A 7 12.38 -8.54 10.08
C LEU A 7 12.39 -8.71 8.55
N VAL A 8 11.41 -8.14 7.84
CA VAL A 8 11.33 -8.21 6.38
C VAL A 8 12.50 -7.47 5.73
N LEU A 9 12.81 -6.25 6.18
CA LEU A 9 13.93 -5.46 5.64
C LEU A 9 15.27 -6.17 5.85
N SER A 10 15.47 -6.80 7.02
CA SER A 10 16.68 -7.59 7.31
C SER A 10 16.81 -8.89 6.52
N LYS A 11 15.76 -9.34 5.81
CA LYS A 11 15.88 -10.46 4.85
C LYS A 11 16.47 -10.02 3.51
N VAL A 12 16.40 -8.72 3.19
CA VAL A 12 16.78 -8.17 1.89
C VAL A 12 17.94 -7.17 1.96
N ALA A 13 18.43 -6.88 3.17
CA ALA A 13 19.64 -6.09 3.45
C ALA A 13 20.38 -6.65 4.66
N THR A 14 21.65 -6.27 4.81
CA THR A 14 22.57 -6.80 5.83
C THR A 14 22.39 -6.19 7.24
N LEU A 15 21.45 -5.26 7.43
CA LEU A 15 21.23 -4.65 8.75
C LEU A 15 20.45 -5.60 9.67
N HIS A 16 20.81 -5.63 10.96
CA HIS A 16 20.06 -6.39 11.94
C HIS A 16 18.70 -5.73 12.22
N PRO A 17 17.63 -6.47 12.56
CA PRO A 17 16.30 -5.90 12.77
C PRO A 17 16.25 -4.69 13.73
N LYS A 18 17.09 -4.69 14.76
CA LYS A 18 17.16 -3.62 15.77
C LYS A 18 17.80 -2.32 15.26
N ASP A 19 18.56 -2.38 14.17
CA ASP A 19 19.36 -1.26 13.66
C ASP A 19 18.56 -0.38 12.68
N TRP A 20 17.37 -0.82 12.24
CA TRP A 20 16.51 -0.03 11.37
C TRP A 20 15.90 1.16 12.09
N CYS A 21 16.10 2.34 11.47
CA CYS A 21 15.59 3.62 11.92
C CYS A 21 14.53 4.12 10.93
N PHE A 22 13.42 4.61 11.45
CA PHE A 22 12.31 5.12 10.64
C PHE A 22 12.07 6.60 10.95
N GLU A 23 11.93 7.39 9.89
CA GLU A 23 11.48 8.77 9.91
C GLU A 23 10.01 8.84 9.47
N TYR A 24 9.31 9.92 9.81
CA TYR A 24 7.90 10.10 9.50
C TYR A 24 7.70 11.38 8.70
N GLY A 25 7.14 11.24 7.49
CA GLY A 25 6.82 12.38 6.63
C GLY A 25 5.56 13.14 7.08
N LEU A 26 5.17 14.15 6.28
CA LEU A 26 4.07 15.09 6.57
C LEU A 26 2.71 14.43 6.90
N LYS A 27 2.45 13.21 6.42
CA LYS A 27 1.21 12.45 6.67
C LYS A 27 1.43 11.24 7.60
N GLY A 28 2.53 11.21 8.36
CA GLY A 28 2.88 10.07 9.20
C GLY A 28 3.33 8.82 8.43
N LYS A 29 3.58 8.94 7.11
CA LYS A 29 4.12 7.86 6.28
C LYS A 29 5.55 7.54 6.77
N PRO A 30 5.81 6.31 7.25
CA PRO A 30 7.14 5.91 7.68
C PRO A 30 8.06 5.74 6.47
N CYS A 31 9.32 6.16 6.60
CA CYS A 31 10.36 5.94 5.61
C CYS A 31 11.69 5.57 6.30
N LEU A 32 12.63 5.00 5.55
CA LEU A 32 14.01 4.83 6.02
C LEU A 32 14.71 6.19 6.07
N THR A 33 15.64 6.35 7.00
CA THR A 33 16.53 7.53 7.06
C THR A 33 17.31 7.67 5.76
N ALA A 34 17.70 8.90 5.38
CA ALA A 34 18.50 9.15 4.18
C ALA A 34 19.76 8.27 4.11
N LYS A 35 20.45 8.09 5.25
CA LYS A 35 21.63 7.21 5.37
C LYS A 35 21.29 5.75 5.07
N GLN A 36 20.20 5.21 5.62
CA GLN A 36 19.82 3.81 5.39
C GLN A 36 19.29 3.58 3.98
N LYS A 37 18.60 4.55 3.38
CA LYS A 37 18.23 4.53 1.96
C LYS A 37 19.47 4.45 1.08
N GLN A 38 20.45 5.33 1.30
CA GLN A 38 21.70 5.34 0.53
C GLN A 38 22.51 4.05 0.71
N GLN A 39 22.60 3.53 1.94
CA GLN A 39 23.36 2.32 2.25
C GLN A 39 22.75 1.05 1.61
N THR A 40 21.42 0.96 1.57
CA THR A 40 20.73 -0.30 1.23
C THR A 40 20.08 -0.27 -0.16
N GLY A 41 19.81 0.92 -0.68
CA GLY A 41 19.00 1.12 -1.87
C GLY A 41 17.55 0.69 -1.68
N LEU A 42 17.06 0.56 -0.45
CA LEU A 42 15.71 0.08 -0.17
C LEU A 42 14.71 1.22 0.01
N GLU A 43 13.52 1.03 -0.56
CA GLU A 43 12.31 1.74 -0.19
C GLU A 43 11.22 0.75 0.20
N PHE A 44 10.29 1.17 1.05
CA PHE A 44 9.20 0.31 1.48
C PHE A 44 7.88 1.08 1.55
N ASN A 45 6.79 0.33 1.46
CA ASN A 45 5.45 0.81 1.72
C ASN A 45 4.69 -0.26 2.50
N ILE A 46 3.70 0.16 3.29
CA ILE A 46 2.92 -0.73 4.13
C ILE A 46 1.44 -0.41 4.00
N SER A 47 0.63 -1.45 4.04
CA SER A 47 -0.81 -1.31 4.25
C SER A 47 -1.31 -2.45 5.13
N HIS A 48 -2.44 -2.24 5.81
CA HIS A 48 -3.06 -3.26 6.63
C HIS A 48 -4.57 -3.15 6.52
N SER A 49 -5.26 -4.29 6.49
CA SER A 49 -6.73 -4.31 6.49
C SER A 49 -7.22 -5.57 7.18
N GLY A 50 -8.02 -5.37 8.24
CA GLY A 50 -8.36 -6.44 9.18
C GLY A 50 -7.10 -7.04 9.82
N ASP A 51 -6.95 -8.35 9.69
CA ASP A 51 -5.87 -9.13 10.31
C ASP A 51 -4.62 -9.24 9.43
N TRP A 52 -4.64 -8.61 8.25
CA TRP A 52 -3.56 -8.70 7.27
C TRP A 52 -2.65 -7.48 7.30
N LEU A 53 -1.35 -7.71 7.17
CA LEU A 53 -0.31 -6.71 6.98
C LEU A 53 0.41 -6.99 5.66
N LEU A 54 0.35 -6.03 4.73
CA LEU A 54 1.14 -6.02 3.51
C LEU A 54 2.37 -5.13 3.71
N ILE A 55 3.54 -5.68 3.40
CA ILE A 55 4.81 -4.95 3.37
C ILE A 55 5.38 -5.10 1.98
N GLY A 56 5.38 -4.01 1.22
CA GLY A 56 6.10 -3.92 -0.05
C GLY A 56 7.51 -3.42 0.17
N VAL A 57 8.49 -4.03 -0.47
CA VAL A 57 9.89 -3.59 -0.45
C VAL A 57 10.42 -3.59 -1.86
N VAL A 58 11.06 -2.50 -2.26
CA VAL A 58 11.75 -2.38 -3.54
C VAL A 58 13.21 -2.04 -3.31
N LYS A 59 14.07 -2.54 -4.20
CA LYS A 59 15.49 -2.20 -4.24
C LYS A 59 15.80 -1.51 -5.55
N HIS A 60 16.22 -0.26 -5.46
CA HIS A 60 16.66 0.54 -6.61
C HIS A 60 18.17 0.82 -6.54
N GLN A 61 18.82 0.83 -7.70
CA GLN A 61 20.24 1.15 -7.85
C GLN A 61 20.49 2.63 -8.20
N ALA A 62 19.44 3.36 -8.52
CA ALA A 62 19.52 4.71 -9.06
C ALA A 62 19.49 5.79 -7.96
N THR A 63 20.05 6.94 -8.30
CA THR A 63 20.02 8.19 -7.50
C THR A 63 18.64 8.86 -7.49
N SER A 64 17.68 8.34 -8.26
CA SER A 64 16.32 8.87 -8.33
C SER A 64 15.38 8.13 -7.36
N PRO A 65 14.54 8.86 -6.61
CA PRO A 65 13.56 8.24 -5.72
C PRO A 65 12.55 7.37 -6.49
N CYS A 66 12.21 6.21 -5.94
CA CYS A 66 11.21 5.31 -6.49
C CYS A 66 9.87 5.56 -5.79
N LEU A 67 8.91 6.16 -6.50
CA LEU A 67 7.54 6.27 -6.00
C LEU A 67 6.92 4.86 -5.95
N PHE A 68 6.64 4.38 -4.74
CA PHE A 68 6.20 3.02 -4.50
C PHE A 68 5.17 2.97 -3.38
N GLY A 69 3.99 2.45 -3.73
CA GLY A 69 2.84 2.33 -2.86
C GLY A 69 2.25 0.93 -2.94
N VAL A 70 1.81 0.41 -1.79
CA VAL A 70 1.06 -0.85 -1.73
C VAL A 70 -0.21 -0.62 -0.96
N ASP A 71 -1.25 -1.35 -1.34
CA ASP A 71 -2.47 -1.38 -0.57
C ASP A 71 -3.08 -2.77 -0.52
N ILE A 72 -3.81 -3.04 0.57
CA ILE A 72 -4.55 -4.27 0.76
C ILE A 72 -5.87 -3.92 1.40
N GLU A 73 -6.96 -4.45 0.85
CA GLU A 73 -8.30 -4.20 1.36
C GLU A 73 -9.04 -5.50 1.61
N ARG A 74 -9.53 -5.65 2.85
CA ARG A 74 -10.40 -6.76 3.22
C ARG A 74 -11.79 -6.47 2.68
N SER A 75 -12.28 -7.33 1.78
CA SER A 75 -13.70 -7.29 1.39
C SER A 75 -14.58 -7.55 2.62
N ARG A 76 -15.42 -6.57 2.97
CA ARG A 76 -16.33 -6.62 4.12
C ARG A 76 -17.77 -6.60 3.63
N PRO A 77 -18.61 -7.63 3.83
CA PRO A 77 -19.95 -7.71 3.22
C PRO A 77 -20.86 -6.51 3.48
N LYS A 78 -20.75 -5.88 4.65
CA LYS A 78 -21.66 -4.81 5.11
C LYS A 78 -21.21 -3.38 4.78
N THR A 79 -20.10 -3.20 4.06
CA THR A 79 -19.65 -1.86 3.68
C THR A 79 -20.50 -1.34 2.54
N ASP A 80 -21.14 -0.19 2.75
CA ASP A 80 -21.77 0.59 1.69
C ASP A 80 -20.68 1.23 0.82
N ILE A 81 -20.58 0.74 -0.42
CA ILE A 81 -19.54 1.14 -1.37
C ILE A 81 -19.96 2.33 -2.23
N TYR A 82 -21.26 2.65 -2.29
CA TYR A 82 -21.81 3.65 -3.23
C TYR A 82 -21.36 5.09 -2.94
N PRO A 83 -21.26 5.56 -1.67
CA PRO A 83 -20.72 6.87 -1.38
C PRO A 83 -19.27 7.03 -1.89
N ILE A 84 -18.46 5.98 -1.79
CA ILE A 84 -17.07 6.01 -2.24
C ILE A 84 -17.00 5.99 -3.77
N LEU A 85 -17.81 5.15 -4.42
CA LEU A 85 -17.94 5.14 -5.88
C LEU A 85 -18.27 6.53 -6.44
N ASN A 86 -19.23 7.23 -5.83
CA ASN A 86 -19.69 8.52 -6.33
C ASN A 86 -18.67 9.66 -6.19
N HIS A 87 -17.72 9.55 -5.26
CA HIS A 87 -16.74 10.61 -4.98
C HIS A 87 -15.34 10.34 -5.54
N TYR A 88 -14.94 9.09 -5.68
CA TYR A 88 -13.55 8.73 -5.98
C TYR A 88 -13.36 7.93 -7.28
N PHE A 89 -14.45 7.50 -7.90
CA PHE A 89 -14.42 6.76 -9.16
C PHE A 89 -14.90 7.65 -10.31
N SER A 90 -14.30 7.45 -11.48
CA SER A 90 -14.77 8.07 -12.70
C SER A 90 -16.09 7.45 -13.15
N HIS A 91 -16.83 8.17 -14.00
CA HIS A 91 -18.07 7.68 -14.59
C HIS A 91 -17.90 6.31 -15.26
N GLN A 92 -16.83 6.16 -16.07
CA GLN A 92 -16.54 4.92 -16.78
C GLN A 92 -16.25 3.75 -15.83
N GLU A 93 -15.49 3.98 -14.74
CA GLU A 93 -15.22 2.94 -13.74
C GLU A 93 -16.50 2.52 -13.03
N THR A 94 -17.35 3.48 -12.66
CA THR A 94 -18.62 3.23 -12.00
C THR A 94 -19.58 2.46 -12.91
N GLU A 95 -19.74 2.87 -14.17
CA GLU A 95 -20.59 2.15 -15.13
C GLU A 95 -20.11 0.71 -15.35
N ALA A 96 -18.81 0.52 -15.59
CA ALA A 96 -18.24 -0.80 -15.81
C ALA A 96 -18.39 -1.71 -14.57
N LEU A 97 -18.27 -1.14 -13.38
CA LEU A 97 -18.49 -1.87 -12.12
C LEU A 97 -19.96 -2.24 -11.95
N LEU A 98 -20.90 -1.31 -12.13
CA LEU A 98 -22.33 -1.56 -11.96
C LEU A 98 -22.93 -2.48 -13.04
N ALA A 99 -22.25 -2.64 -14.18
CA ALA A 99 -22.62 -3.61 -15.22
C ALA A 99 -22.30 -5.08 -14.86
N LEU A 100 -21.61 -5.34 -13.74
CA LEU A 100 -21.30 -6.70 -13.29
C LEU A 100 -22.57 -7.45 -12.80
N PRO A 101 -22.62 -8.78 -12.98
CA PRO A 101 -23.85 -9.57 -12.94
C PRO A 101 -24.52 -9.66 -11.57
N ASP A 102 -23.75 -9.54 -10.49
CA ASP A 102 -24.25 -9.64 -9.12
C ASP A 102 -23.48 -8.73 -8.16
N GLU A 103 -24.09 -8.48 -7.00
CA GLU A 103 -23.54 -7.60 -5.96
C GLU A 103 -22.17 -8.10 -5.46
N SER A 104 -21.94 -9.42 -5.42
CA SER A 104 -20.67 -9.98 -4.97
C SER A 104 -19.54 -9.63 -5.95
N ALA A 105 -19.78 -9.77 -7.26
CA ALA A 105 -18.85 -9.39 -8.31
C ALA A 105 -18.58 -7.88 -8.31
N GLN A 106 -19.63 -7.06 -8.17
CA GLN A 106 -19.53 -5.60 -8.05
C GLN A 106 -18.64 -5.19 -6.86
N ARG A 107 -18.87 -5.80 -5.70
CA ARG A 107 -18.09 -5.53 -4.48
C ARG A 107 -16.65 -5.99 -4.60
N GLN A 108 -16.39 -7.16 -5.18
CA GLN A 108 -15.02 -7.60 -5.42
C GLN A 108 -14.29 -6.59 -6.31
N ARG A 109 -14.92 -6.18 -7.42
CA ARG A 109 -14.34 -5.19 -8.33
C ARG A 109 -14.12 -3.82 -7.67
N PHE A 110 -15.03 -3.41 -6.79
CA PHE A 110 -14.87 -2.20 -5.98
C PHE A 110 -13.58 -2.25 -5.17
N PHE A 111 -13.36 -3.32 -4.39
CA PHE A 111 -12.17 -3.43 -3.54
C PHE A 111 -10.88 -3.55 -4.36
N ASP A 112 -10.90 -4.21 -5.51
CA ASP A 112 -9.74 -4.28 -6.42
C ASP A 112 -9.34 -2.88 -6.92
N LEU A 113 -10.31 -2.10 -7.39
CA LEU A 113 -10.08 -0.74 -7.88
C LEU A 113 -9.72 0.23 -6.74
N TRP A 114 -10.35 0.07 -5.58
CA TRP A 114 -10.06 0.88 -4.41
C TRP A 114 -8.63 0.67 -3.94
N ALA A 115 -8.18 -0.58 -3.80
CA ALA A 115 -6.80 -0.91 -3.46
C ALA A 115 -5.81 -0.36 -4.50
N LEU A 116 -6.14 -0.43 -5.79
CA LEU A 116 -5.32 0.17 -6.85
C LEU A 116 -5.18 1.69 -6.64
N LYS A 117 -6.28 2.42 -6.46
CA LYS A 117 -6.26 3.88 -6.27
C LYS A 117 -5.50 4.28 -5.01
N GLU A 118 -5.74 3.61 -3.88
CA GLU A 118 -5.05 3.88 -2.62
C GLU A 118 -3.55 3.57 -2.71
N SER A 119 -3.17 2.51 -3.42
CA SER A 119 -1.74 2.20 -3.67
C SER A 119 -1.05 3.32 -4.44
N TYR A 120 -1.73 3.93 -5.42
CA TYR A 120 -1.20 5.06 -6.17
C TYR A 120 -1.04 6.31 -5.29
N ILE A 121 -2.03 6.62 -4.45
CA ILE A 121 -1.97 7.75 -3.51
C ILE A 121 -0.86 7.55 -2.46
N LYS A 122 -0.61 6.29 -2.08
CA LYS A 122 0.44 5.92 -1.13
C LYS A 122 1.83 5.90 -1.75
N ALA A 123 2.00 5.94 -3.07
CA ALA A 123 3.30 5.96 -3.72
C ALA A 123 4.03 7.28 -3.43
#